data_AF-G7TCF3-F1
#
_entry.id   AF-G7TCF3-F1
#
_cell.length_a   1.000
_cell.length_b   1.000
_cell.length_c   1.000
_cell.angle_alpha   90.00
_cell.angle_beta   90.00
_cell.angle_gamma   90.00
#
_symmetry.space_group_name_H-M   'P 1'
#
loop_
_entity.id
_entity.type
_entity.pdbx_description
1 polymer ?
#
loop_
_entity_poly.entity_id
_entity_poly.type
_entity_poly.pdbx_seq_one_letter_code
_entity_poly.pdbx_strand_id
1 'polypeptide(L)'
;MVPGWRAHGPQLMDALVAFGLSWIELSRHHPLQERNDAIMRFRPDAPIADVATFVQTARRLAARLPLRWVCLVQRGGVDNADAIAQYIACARSCGTSQVIFRDVSRLDDAYRSNGTLRYIGEHRVGVDTLLDKRMQQPWWSRWQPDGLTEGDYFWNVRLRDDAGLQVVFESADDTAMHMRHASGDLYKLVFFANARLCAGWDAAADVLWEPPDG
;
A
#
# COMPACT_ATOMS: atom_id res chain seq x y z
N MET A 1 20.09 17.07 -21.64
CA MET A 1 19.08 16.35 -20.83
C MET A 1 19.75 16.03 -19.51
N VAL A 2 19.35 16.65 -18.40
CA VAL A 2 19.98 16.41 -17.09
C VAL A 2 19.89 14.90 -16.82
N PRO A 3 20.99 14.19 -16.52
CA PRO A 3 20.89 12.80 -16.12
C PRO A 3 20.01 12.79 -14.87
N GLY A 4 18.75 12.37 -15.01
CA GLY A 4 17.82 12.36 -13.90
C GLY A 4 18.41 11.54 -12.75
N TRP A 5 17.93 11.80 -11.54
CA TRP A 5 18.18 11.03 -10.31
C TRP A 5 18.31 9.50 -10.48
N ARG A 6 17.74 8.93 -11.55
CA ARG A 6 17.91 7.54 -12.01
C ARG A 6 19.38 7.07 -12.07
N ALA A 7 20.33 7.93 -12.45
CA ALA A 7 21.75 7.57 -12.50
C ALA A 7 22.43 7.52 -11.11
N HIS A 8 21.77 8.06 -10.08
CA HIS A 8 22.30 8.23 -8.74
C HIS A 8 21.61 7.33 -7.71
N GLY A 9 21.04 6.21 -8.15
CA GLY A 9 20.33 5.25 -7.29
C GLY A 9 21.13 4.82 -6.05
N PRO A 10 22.42 4.42 -6.18
CA PRO A 10 23.24 4.07 -5.02
C PRO A 10 23.41 5.23 -4.02
N GLN A 11 23.70 6.45 -4.50
CA GLN A 11 23.87 7.62 -3.65
C GLN A 11 22.56 8.02 -2.96
N LEU A 12 21.43 7.89 -3.65
CA LEU A 12 20.11 8.09 -3.05
C LEU A 12 19.86 7.09 -1.92
N MET A 13 20.19 5.81 -2.14
CA MET A 13 20.05 4.79 -1.10
C MET A 13 20.96 5.06 0.11
N ASP A 14 22.19 5.52 -0.11
CA ASP A 14 23.08 5.93 0.98
C ASP A 14 22.48 7.09 1.79
N ALA A 15 21.94 8.10 1.09
CA ALA A 15 21.30 9.25 1.72
C ALA A 15 20.05 8.87 2.52
N LEU A 16 19.20 7.98 1.99
CA LEU A 16 17.99 7.51 2.69
C LEU A 16 18.33 6.69 3.95
N VAL A 17 19.39 5.87 3.89
CA VAL A 17 19.89 5.14 5.07
C VAL A 17 20.45 6.13 6.09
N ALA A 18 21.27 7.09 5.67
CA ALA A 18 21.86 8.09 6.56
C ALA A 18 20.80 9.01 7.20
N PHE A 19 19.71 9.29 6.47
CA PHE A 19 18.56 10.03 6.97
C PHE A 19 17.78 9.26 8.07
N GLY A 20 17.98 7.95 8.18
CA GLY A 20 17.24 7.10 9.11
C GLY A 20 15.84 6.76 8.61
N LEU A 21 15.67 6.61 7.29
CA LEU A 21 14.39 6.18 6.72
C LEU A 21 13.98 4.82 7.32
N SER A 22 12.80 4.76 7.93
CA SER A 22 12.35 3.58 8.67
C SER A 22 12.04 2.37 7.78
N TRP A 23 11.57 2.57 6.54
CA TRP A 23 11.29 1.51 5.58
C TRP A 23 11.14 2.04 4.15
N ILE A 24 11.12 1.12 3.18
CA ILE A 24 10.74 1.39 1.79
C ILE A 24 9.54 0.53 1.43
N GLU A 25 8.55 1.13 0.75
CA GLU A 25 7.44 0.40 0.13
C GLU A 25 7.73 0.15 -1.35
N LEU A 26 7.61 -1.11 -1.78
CA LEU A 26 7.77 -1.53 -3.17
C LEU A 26 6.52 -2.28 -3.63
N SER A 27 5.83 -1.74 -4.63
CA SER A 27 4.57 -2.27 -5.12
C SER A 27 4.75 -3.24 -6.28
N ARG A 28 4.07 -4.38 -6.19
CA ARG A 28 3.81 -5.31 -7.30
C ARG A 28 2.41 -5.88 -7.11
N HIS A 29 1.71 -6.27 -8.15
CA HIS A 29 0.31 -6.72 -8.00
C HIS A 29 0.09 -8.18 -8.42
N HIS A 30 1.16 -8.85 -8.89
CA HIS A 30 1.22 -10.30 -9.01
C HIS A 30 2.69 -10.78 -9.15
N PRO A 31 3.09 -11.98 -8.69
CA PRO A 31 4.45 -12.49 -8.92
C PRO A 31 4.70 -12.78 -10.41
N LEU A 32 3.74 -13.43 -11.08
CA LEU A 32 3.78 -13.67 -12.54
C LEU A 32 3.74 -12.36 -13.34
N GLN A 33 4.61 -12.25 -14.34
CA GLN A 33 4.81 -11.06 -15.18
C GLN A 33 3.52 -10.63 -15.88
N GLU A 34 2.90 -11.52 -16.66
CA GLU A 34 1.73 -11.21 -17.47
C GLU A 34 0.56 -10.65 -16.64
N ARG A 35 0.26 -11.27 -15.49
CA ARG A 35 -0.80 -10.80 -14.59
C ARG A 35 -0.45 -9.46 -13.95
N ASN A 36 0.80 -9.23 -13.62
CA ASN A 36 1.23 -7.95 -13.09
C ASN A 36 1.14 -6.84 -14.15
N ASP A 37 1.51 -7.12 -15.39
CA ASP A 37 1.52 -6.14 -16.48
C ASP A 37 0.10 -5.72 -16.88
N ALA A 38 -0.85 -6.66 -16.86
CA ALA A 38 -2.28 -6.38 -17.04
C ALA A 38 -2.82 -5.34 -16.03
N ILE A 39 -2.17 -5.25 -14.87
CA ILE A 39 -2.55 -4.37 -13.76
C ILE A 39 -1.74 -3.08 -13.75
N MET A 40 -0.42 -3.18 -13.61
CA MET A 40 0.48 -2.05 -13.34
C MET A 40 0.65 -1.12 -14.54
N ARG A 41 0.41 -1.63 -15.77
CA ARG A 41 0.50 -0.87 -17.02
C ARG A 41 1.75 0.02 -17.10
N PHE A 42 2.90 -0.58 -16.81
CA PHE A 42 4.18 0.10 -16.88
C PHE A 42 4.43 0.68 -18.28
N ARG A 43 5.23 1.74 -18.35
CA ARG A 43 5.74 2.22 -19.63
C ARG A 43 6.59 1.11 -20.28
N PRO A 44 6.58 0.96 -21.62
CA PRO A 44 7.29 -0.13 -22.30
C PRO A 44 8.79 -0.23 -21.98
N ASP A 45 9.42 0.89 -21.61
CA ASP A 45 10.85 1.01 -21.33
C ASP A 45 11.19 0.97 -19.84
N ALA A 46 10.22 0.77 -18.95
CA ALA A 46 10.45 0.76 -17.51
C ALA A 46 11.12 -0.55 -17.07
N PRO A 47 12.41 -0.57 -16.66
CA PRO A 47 13.10 -1.82 -16.35
C PRO A 47 12.47 -2.56 -15.17
N ILE A 48 11.89 -1.82 -14.22
CA ILE A 48 11.23 -2.39 -13.03
C ILE A 48 9.98 -3.22 -13.38
N ALA A 49 9.46 -3.11 -14.61
CA ALA A 49 8.35 -3.94 -15.07
C ALA A 49 8.75 -5.42 -15.08
N ASP A 50 9.97 -5.72 -15.56
CA ASP A 50 10.52 -7.06 -15.65
C ASP A 50 10.67 -7.72 -14.26
N VAL A 51 10.22 -8.97 -14.15
CA VAL A 51 10.21 -9.72 -12.89
C VAL A 51 11.61 -9.94 -12.31
N ALA A 52 12.62 -10.21 -13.13
CA ALA A 52 13.97 -10.46 -12.65
C ALA A 52 14.60 -9.18 -12.10
N THR A 53 14.38 -8.06 -12.81
CA THR A 53 14.81 -6.72 -12.39
C THR A 53 14.11 -6.29 -11.11
N PHE A 54 12.80 -6.55 -11.00
CA PHE A 54 12.03 -6.30 -9.78
C PHE A 54 12.59 -7.09 -8.59
N VAL A 55 12.76 -8.40 -8.73
CA VAL A 55 13.28 -9.28 -7.65
C VAL A 55 14.68 -8.86 -7.23
N GLN A 56 15.56 -8.53 -8.19
CA GLN A 56 16.90 -8.05 -7.87
C GLN A 56 16.87 -6.71 -7.13
N THR A 57 15.98 -5.80 -7.54
CA THR A 57 15.79 -4.51 -6.87
C THR A 57 15.29 -4.72 -5.44
N ALA A 58 14.25 -5.55 -5.25
CA ALA A 58 13.71 -5.87 -3.94
C ALA A 58 14.79 -6.43 -3.00
N ARG A 59 15.59 -7.40 -3.45
CA ARG A 59 16.70 -7.95 -2.66
C ARG A 59 17.74 -6.91 -2.27
N ARG A 60 18.12 -6.02 -3.19
CA ARG A 60 19.08 -4.94 -2.92
C ARG A 60 18.54 -3.93 -1.90
N LEU A 61 17.24 -3.62 -1.97
CA LEU A 61 16.59 -2.73 -1.00
C LEU A 61 16.50 -3.38 0.37
N ALA A 62 16.01 -4.63 0.45
CA ALA A 62 15.87 -5.40 1.67
C ALA A 62 17.20 -5.64 2.40
N ALA A 63 18.32 -5.71 1.68
CA ALA A 63 19.65 -5.81 2.26
C ALA A 63 20.13 -4.52 2.97
N ARG A 64 19.42 -3.40 2.79
CA ARG A 64 19.83 -2.08 3.30
C ARG A 64 18.82 -1.43 4.23
N LEU A 65 17.53 -1.64 3.99
CA LEU A 65 16.42 -1.06 4.76
C LEU A 65 15.27 -2.06 4.85
N PRO A 66 14.43 -1.98 5.90
CA PRO A 66 13.20 -2.75 5.98
C PRO A 66 12.35 -2.53 4.72
N LEU A 67 12.06 -3.62 4.01
CA LEU A 67 11.26 -3.60 2.79
C LEU A 67 9.84 -4.03 3.11
N ARG A 68 8.88 -3.21 2.71
CA ARG A 68 7.45 -3.50 2.71
C ARG A 68 7.01 -3.77 1.28
N TRP A 69 6.47 -4.96 1.05
CA TRP A 69 6.04 -5.39 -0.27
C TRP A 69 4.53 -5.25 -0.37
N VAL A 70 4.07 -4.32 -1.21
CA VAL A 70 2.67 -3.87 -1.24
C VAL A 70 1.93 -4.46 -2.44
N CYS A 71 0.74 -4.99 -2.20
CA CYS A 71 -0.19 -5.53 -3.18
C CYS A 71 -1.55 -4.85 -3.08
N LEU A 72 -2.02 -4.22 -4.15
CA LEU A 72 -3.44 -3.92 -4.32
C LEU A 72 -4.14 -5.19 -4.77
N VAL A 73 -5.01 -5.74 -3.91
CA VAL A 73 -5.76 -6.96 -4.22
C VAL A 73 -6.90 -6.65 -5.17
N GLN A 74 -7.03 -7.48 -6.21
CA GLN A 74 -8.07 -7.35 -7.21
C GLN A 74 -8.16 -8.61 -8.08
N ARG A 75 -9.30 -8.78 -8.75
CA ARG A 75 -9.57 -9.88 -9.68
C ARG A 75 -8.54 -9.89 -10.80
N GLY A 76 -8.04 -11.08 -11.14
CA GLY A 76 -6.97 -11.26 -12.12
C GLY A 76 -5.56 -10.97 -11.59
N GLY A 77 -5.45 -10.40 -10.38
CA GLY A 77 -4.23 -10.28 -9.61
C GLY A 77 -4.22 -11.27 -8.43
N VAL A 78 -3.99 -10.75 -7.23
CA VAL A 78 -4.12 -11.52 -5.99
C VAL A 78 -5.56 -11.43 -5.49
N ASP A 79 -6.35 -12.49 -5.69
CA ASP A 79 -7.79 -12.50 -5.41
C ASP A 79 -8.32 -13.73 -4.64
N ASN A 80 -7.43 -14.63 -4.21
CA ASN A 80 -7.84 -15.88 -3.57
C ASN A 80 -6.82 -16.43 -2.56
N ALA A 81 -7.18 -17.57 -1.97
CA ALA A 81 -6.47 -18.31 -0.92
C ALA A 81 -5.20 -19.06 -1.36
N ASP A 82 -4.90 -19.14 -2.66
CA ASP A 82 -3.61 -19.63 -3.14
C ASP A 82 -2.70 -18.47 -3.54
N ALA A 83 -3.27 -17.43 -4.16
CA ALA A 83 -2.53 -16.28 -4.68
C ALA A 83 -1.76 -15.51 -3.59
N ILE A 84 -2.35 -15.12 -2.45
CA ILE A 84 -1.62 -14.51 -1.32
C ILE A 84 -0.55 -15.46 -0.75
N ALA A 85 -0.74 -16.80 -0.73
CA ALA A 85 0.29 -17.71 -0.22
C ALA A 85 1.52 -17.71 -1.14
N GLN A 86 1.30 -17.77 -2.46
CA GLN A 86 2.35 -17.62 -3.47
C GLN A 86 3.00 -16.24 -3.39
N TYR A 87 2.21 -15.19 -3.17
CA TYR A 87 2.68 -13.82 -3.03
C TYR A 87 3.61 -13.65 -1.82
N ILE A 88 3.19 -14.15 -0.65
CA ILE A 88 4.00 -14.14 0.58
C ILE A 88 5.29 -14.92 0.39
N ALA A 89 5.23 -16.09 -0.25
CA ALA A 89 6.42 -16.90 -0.52
C ALA A 89 7.42 -16.16 -1.42
N CYS A 90 6.92 -15.51 -2.49
CA CYS A 90 7.75 -14.69 -3.37
C CYS A 90 8.39 -13.52 -2.63
N ALA A 91 7.60 -12.75 -1.87
CA ALA A 91 8.10 -11.61 -1.11
C ALA A 91 9.14 -12.04 -0.07
N ARG A 92 8.91 -13.15 0.64
CA ARG A 92 9.88 -13.71 1.59
C ARG A 92 11.20 -14.07 0.91
N SER A 93 11.16 -14.68 -0.28
CA SER A 93 12.36 -15.03 -1.06
C SER A 93 13.21 -13.82 -1.50
N CYS A 94 12.68 -12.61 -1.30
CA CYS A 94 13.36 -11.35 -1.60
C CYS A 94 13.85 -10.60 -0.35
N GLY A 95 13.66 -11.14 0.86
CA GLY A 95 14.13 -10.53 2.11
C GLY A 95 13.19 -9.48 2.70
N THR A 96 11.96 -9.37 2.19
CA THR A 96 10.93 -8.46 2.70
C THR A 96 10.64 -8.70 4.18
N SER A 97 10.48 -7.63 4.97
CA SER A 97 10.10 -7.70 6.39
C SER A 97 8.58 -7.61 6.62
N GLN A 98 7.83 -7.05 5.67
CA GLN A 98 6.38 -6.95 5.73
C GLN A 98 5.71 -7.10 4.36
N VAL A 99 4.63 -7.87 4.26
CA VAL A 99 3.78 -7.95 3.07
C VAL A 99 2.44 -7.27 3.36
N ILE A 100 2.03 -6.34 2.51
CA ILE A 100 0.77 -5.60 2.68
C ILE A 100 -0.19 -5.99 1.56
N PHE A 101 -1.39 -6.45 1.93
CA PHE A 101 -2.54 -6.61 1.06
C PHE A 101 -3.53 -5.49 1.35
N ARG A 102 -3.70 -4.59 0.38
CA ARG A 102 -4.57 -3.42 0.46
C ARG A 102 -5.68 -3.59 -0.56
N ASP A 103 -6.94 -3.39 -0.17
CA ASP A 103 -7.99 -3.27 -1.17
C ASP A 103 -7.95 -1.90 -1.85
N VAL A 104 -8.48 -1.83 -3.07
CA VAL A 104 -8.75 -0.53 -3.67
C VAL A 104 -9.88 0.12 -2.87
N SER A 105 -9.71 1.39 -2.49
CA SER A 105 -10.70 2.15 -1.70
C SER A 105 -12.11 2.00 -2.27
N ARG A 106 -13.09 1.87 -1.37
CA ARG A 106 -14.50 1.95 -1.78
C ARG A 106 -14.80 3.40 -2.15
N LEU A 107 -15.08 3.62 -3.43
CA LEU A 107 -15.52 4.92 -3.93
C LEU A 107 -17.03 5.05 -3.75
N ASP A 108 -17.47 6.25 -3.38
CA ASP A 108 -18.88 6.58 -3.22
C ASP A 108 -19.45 7.27 -4.48
N ASP A 109 -20.74 7.61 -4.44
CA ASP A 109 -21.46 8.22 -5.56
C ASP A 109 -21.00 9.66 -5.89
N ALA A 110 -20.20 10.29 -5.02
CA ALA A 110 -19.58 11.58 -5.31
C ALA A 110 -18.51 11.48 -6.39
N TYR A 111 -17.99 10.27 -6.67
CA TYR A 111 -16.98 10.06 -7.69
C TYR A 111 -17.56 10.16 -9.10
N ARG A 112 -16.90 10.95 -9.95
CA ARG A 112 -17.34 11.10 -11.35
C ARG A 112 -17.30 9.76 -12.07
N SER A 113 -18.42 9.38 -12.68
CA SER A 113 -18.50 8.17 -13.51
C SER A 113 -17.50 8.24 -14.66
N ASN A 114 -16.57 7.28 -14.69
CA ASN A 114 -15.50 7.19 -15.68
C ASN A 114 -15.00 5.74 -15.80
N GLY A 115 -14.01 5.52 -16.66
CA GLY A 115 -13.41 4.20 -16.87
C GLY A 115 -12.75 3.63 -15.61
N THR A 116 -12.19 4.47 -14.74
CA THR A 116 -11.57 4.05 -13.48
C THR A 116 -12.62 3.53 -12.50
N LEU A 117 -13.73 4.25 -12.30
CA LEU A 117 -14.81 3.81 -11.42
C LEU A 117 -15.37 2.44 -11.87
N ARG A 118 -15.60 2.28 -13.18
CA ARG A 118 -16.04 1.00 -13.75
C ARG A 118 -15.04 -0.11 -13.51
N TYR A 119 -13.75 0.14 -13.79
CA TYR A 119 -12.68 -0.84 -13.56
C TYR A 119 -12.62 -1.28 -12.10
N ILE A 120 -12.68 -0.34 -11.16
CA ILE A 120 -12.70 -0.62 -9.72
C ILE A 120 -13.93 -1.45 -9.36
N GLY A 121 -15.13 -1.08 -9.81
CA GLY A 121 -16.35 -1.85 -9.55
C GLY A 121 -16.28 -3.30 -10.05
N GLU A 122 -15.66 -3.53 -11.21
CA GLU A 122 -15.52 -4.86 -11.82
C GLU A 122 -14.42 -5.70 -11.15
N HIS A 123 -13.32 -5.09 -10.72
CA HIS A 123 -12.10 -5.80 -10.33
C HIS A 123 -11.82 -5.79 -8.83
N ARG A 124 -12.42 -4.89 -8.05
CA ARG A 124 -12.18 -4.79 -6.60
C ARG A 124 -12.47 -6.12 -5.91
N VAL A 125 -11.56 -6.49 -5.01
CA VAL A 125 -11.72 -7.60 -4.07
C VAL A 125 -11.59 -7.02 -2.66
N GLY A 126 -12.57 -7.28 -1.81
CA GLY A 126 -12.53 -6.86 -0.41
C GLY A 126 -11.48 -7.67 0.36
N VAL A 127 -10.63 -6.97 1.12
CA VAL A 127 -9.62 -7.62 1.97
C VAL A 127 -10.28 -8.43 3.10
N ASP A 128 -11.42 -7.99 3.60
CA ASP A 128 -12.30 -8.74 4.50
C ASP A 128 -12.66 -10.12 3.95
N THR A 129 -13.13 -10.18 2.69
CA THR A 129 -13.47 -11.42 2.00
C THR A 129 -12.25 -12.33 1.84
N LEU A 130 -11.08 -11.75 1.60
CA LEU A 130 -9.84 -12.52 1.52
C LEU A 130 -9.47 -13.10 2.88
N LEU A 131 -9.47 -12.29 3.94
CA LEU A 131 -9.20 -12.72 5.31
C LEU A 131 -10.09 -13.90 5.71
N ASP A 132 -11.39 -13.83 5.49
CA ASP A 132 -12.33 -14.92 5.82
C ASP A 132 -11.98 -16.23 5.10
N LYS A 133 -11.71 -16.16 3.80
CA LYS A 133 -11.28 -17.32 3.00
C LYS A 133 -9.92 -17.87 3.44
N ARG A 134 -9.05 -17.00 3.94
CA ARG A 134 -7.71 -17.34 4.42
C ARG A 134 -7.75 -18.05 5.77
N MET A 135 -8.59 -17.61 6.68
CA MET A 135 -8.78 -18.25 7.99
C MET A 135 -9.17 -19.73 7.88
N GLN A 136 -9.73 -20.14 6.75
CA GLN A 136 -10.13 -21.53 6.47
C GLN A 136 -8.98 -22.42 5.97
N GLN A 137 -7.77 -21.88 5.74
CA GLN A 137 -6.67 -22.61 5.13
C GLN A 137 -5.71 -23.23 6.16
N PRO A 138 -5.13 -24.42 5.91
CA PRO A 138 -4.23 -25.07 6.87
C PRO A 138 -2.98 -24.26 7.24
N TRP A 139 -2.41 -23.53 6.28
CA TRP A 139 -1.21 -22.71 6.51
C TRP A 139 -1.51 -21.43 7.30
N TRP A 140 -2.78 -21.12 7.61
CA TRP A 140 -3.16 -19.94 8.40
C TRP A 140 -2.70 -20.02 9.85
N SER A 141 -2.68 -21.21 10.44
CA SER A 141 -2.37 -21.45 11.85
C SER A 141 -0.97 -20.98 12.29
N ARG A 142 -0.04 -20.76 11.34
CA ARG A 142 1.30 -20.22 11.60
C ARG A 142 1.35 -18.71 11.85
N TRP A 143 0.23 -18.01 11.68
CA TRP A 143 0.16 -16.56 11.78
C TRP A 143 -0.49 -16.17 13.11
N GLN A 144 0.21 -15.33 13.88
CA GLN A 144 -0.26 -14.80 15.14
C GLN A 144 -0.68 -13.32 14.97
N PRO A 145 -1.84 -12.91 15.49
CA PRO A 145 -2.21 -11.49 15.55
C PRO A 145 -1.17 -10.66 16.31
N ASP A 146 -0.68 -9.60 15.66
CA ASP A 146 0.33 -8.65 16.16
C ASP A 146 -0.28 -7.26 16.42
N GLY A 147 -1.45 -6.98 15.84
CA GLY A 147 -2.22 -5.79 16.18
C GLY A 147 -3.35 -5.48 15.21
N LEU A 148 -4.18 -4.55 15.63
CA LEU A 148 -5.27 -3.97 14.86
C LEU A 148 -5.15 -2.46 14.98
N THR A 149 -5.37 -1.76 13.88
CA THR A 149 -5.55 -0.31 13.89
C THR A 149 -6.85 -0.01 13.19
N GLU A 150 -7.70 0.78 13.82
CA GLU A 150 -8.93 1.29 13.25
C GLU A 150 -8.91 2.82 13.37
N GLY A 151 -9.15 3.48 12.25
CA GLY A 151 -9.10 4.93 12.12
C GLY A 151 -10.43 5.50 11.64
N ASP A 152 -10.33 6.67 11.02
CA ASP A 152 -11.47 7.45 10.56
C ASP A 152 -12.15 6.86 9.32
N TYR A 153 -11.39 6.32 8.38
CA TYR A 153 -11.96 5.62 7.23
C TYR A 153 -11.16 4.39 6.82
N PHE A 154 -10.18 4.01 7.63
CA PHE A 154 -9.27 2.91 7.35
C PHE A 154 -9.16 1.96 8.54
N TRP A 155 -8.82 0.71 8.26
CA TRP A 155 -8.37 -0.22 9.28
C TRP A 155 -7.28 -1.13 8.72
N ASN A 156 -6.46 -1.69 9.61
CA ASN A 156 -5.54 -2.76 9.29
C ASN A 156 -5.48 -3.82 10.39
N VAL A 157 -5.34 -5.08 9.99
CA VAL A 157 -4.92 -6.16 10.88
C VAL A 157 -3.52 -6.61 10.50
N ARG A 158 -2.68 -6.79 11.51
CA ARG A 158 -1.30 -7.25 11.38
C ARG A 158 -1.16 -8.64 11.98
N LEU A 159 -0.48 -9.49 11.24
CA LEU A 159 -0.19 -10.85 11.59
C LEU A 159 1.31 -11.07 11.47
N ARG A 160 1.89 -11.93 12.30
CA ARG A 160 3.31 -12.24 12.28
C ARG A 160 3.50 -13.74 12.36
N ASP A 161 4.49 -14.26 11.65
CA ASP A 161 4.91 -15.65 11.79
C ASP A 161 6.12 -15.80 12.71
N ASP A 162 6.49 -17.04 13.04
CA ASP A 162 7.61 -17.34 13.93
C ASP A 162 8.96 -16.85 13.39
N ALA A 163 9.08 -16.69 12.06
CA ALA A 163 10.28 -16.13 11.42
C ALA A 163 10.32 -14.59 11.43
N GLY A 164 9.29 -13.94 11.98
CA GLY A 164 9.19 -12.48 12.13
C GLY A 164 8.67 -11.73 10.91
N LEU A 165 8.28 -12.41 9.82
CA LEU A 165 7.63 -11.75 8.69
C LEU A 165 6.27 -11.24 9.13
N GLN A 166 5.96 -9.98 8.86
CA GLN A 166 4.65 -9.42 9.12
C GLN A 166 3.79 -9.44 7.84
N VAL A 167 2.53 -9.85 7.96
CA VAL A 167 1.51 -9.72 6.91
C VAL A 167 0.44 -8.77 7.39
N VAL A 168 0.11 -7.78 6.58
CA VAL A 168 -0.87 -6.76 6.88
C VAL A 168 -1.99 -6.85 5.85
N PHE A 169 -3.21 -6.80 6.36
CA PHE A 169 -4.41 -6.68 5.57
C PHE A 169 -5.06 -5.36 5.93
N GLU A 170 -5.30 -4.51 4.95
CA GLU A 170 -5.84 -3.17 5.18
C GLU A 170 -6.89 -2.77 4.16
N SER A 171 -7.82 -1.94 4.62
CA SER A 171 -8.95 -1.47 3.85
C SER A 171 -9.22 0.00 4.14
N ALA A 172 -9.75 0.71 3.14
CA ALA A 172 -10.21 2.08 3.26
C ALA A 172 -11.59 2.26 2.60
N ASP A 173 -12.43 3.08 3.21
CA ASP A 173 -13.81 3.34 2.79
C ASP A 173 -14.09 4.84 2.68
N ASP A 174 -14.07 5.38 1.45
CA ASP A 174 -14.27 6.82 1.22
C ASP A 174 -15.71 7.25 1.56
N THR A 175 -16.67 6.32 1.60
CA THR A 175 -18.04 6.60 2.06
C THR A 175 -18.02 6.91 3.55
N ALA A 176 -17.32 6.08 4.33
CA ALA A 176 -17.12 6.33 5.76
C ALA A 176 -16.37 7.64 6.00
N MET A 177 -15.36 7.94 5.17
CA MET A 177 -14.63 9.21 5.22
C MET A 177 -15.58 10.40 5.02
N HIS A 178 -16.38 10.41 3.96
CA HIS A 178 -17.30 11.52 3.67
C HIS A 178 -18.39 11.67 4.73
N MET A 179 -18.97 10.57 5.23
CA MET A 179 -19.93 10.63 6.34
C MET A 179 -19.32 11.25 7.60
N ARG A 180 -18.07 10.89 7.92
CA ARG A 180 -17.35 11.42 9.08
C ARG A 180 -16.96 12.88 8.90
N HIS A 181 -16.50 13.28 7.72
CA HIS A 181 -16.27 14.71 7.44
C HIS A 181 -17.58 15.53 7.55
N ALA A 182 -18.72 14.95 7.16
CA ALA A 182 -20.02 15.61 7.26
C ALA A 182 -20.58 15.66 8.69
N SER A 183 -20.04 14.90 9.65
CA SER A 183 -20.53 14.93 11.04
C SER A 183 -20.13 16.19 11.80
N GLY A 184 -19.08 16.88 11.35
CA GLY A 184 -18.47 18.01 12.05
C GLY A 184 -17.45 17.60 13.12
N ASP A 185 -17.22 16.30 13.32
CA ASP A 185 -16.19 15.81 14.24
C ASP A 185 -14.78 15.89 13.61
N LEU A 186 -13.76 16.09 14.44
CA LEU A 186 -12.36 16.16 14.01
C LEU A 186 -11.68 14.79 14.11
N TYR A 187 -11.42 14.19 12.95
CA TYR A 187 -10.82 12.86 12.85
C TYR A 187 -9.35 12.84 12.47
N LYS A 188 -8.83 13.92 11.89
CA LYS A 188 -7.44 14.06 11.44
C LYS A 188 -6.94 15.48 11.65
N LEU A 189 -5.64 15.60 11.85
CA LEU A 189 -4.91 16.87 11.97
C LEU A 189 -3.73 16.83 11.00
N VAL A 190 -3.71 17.75 10.04
CA VAL A 190 -2.66 17.84 9.03
C VAL A 190 -1.97 19.19 9.18
N PHE A 191 -0.68 19.16 9.51
CA PHE A 191 0.16 20.35 9.56
C PHE A 191 0.90 20.51 8.24
N PHE A 192 0.59 21.57 7.50
CA PHE A 192 1.14 21.83 6.18
C PHE A 192 2.42 22.67 6.24
N ALA A 193 3.21 22.62 5.15
CA ALA A 193 4.44 23.41 5.02
C ALA A 193 4.22 24.94 5.05
N ASN A 194 2.99 25.41 4.79
CA ASN A 194 2.58 26.80 4.97
C ASN A 194 2.17 27.12 6.42
N ALA A 195 2.54 26.27 7.37
CA ALA A 195 2.24 26.37 8.80
C ALA A 195 0.75 26.32 9.18
N ARG A 196 -0.15 25.94 8.26
CA ARG A 196 -1.56 25.73 8.62
C ARG A 196 -1.77 24.37 9.27
N LEU A 197 -2.63 24.35 10.28
CA LEU A 197 -3.21 23.12 10.83
C LEU A 197 -4.63 22.98 10.27
N CYS A 198 -4.88 21.93 9.50
CA CYS A 198 -6.20 21.65 8.92
C CYS A 198 -6.77 20.33 9.43
N ALA A 199 -8.10 20.19 9.37
CA ALA A 199 -8.80 18.93 9.60
C ALA A 199 -8.84 18.02 8.36
N GLY A 200 -8.01 18.29 7.35
CA GLY A 200 -8.03 17.62 6.06
C GLY A 200 -6.75 17.77 5.24
N TRP A 201 -6.72 17.07 4.10
CA TRP A 201 -5.57 17.05 3.20
C TRP A 201 -5.52 18.23 2.22
N ASP A 202 -6.48 19.16 2.34
CA ASP A 202 -6.48 20.42 1.60
C ASP A 202 -5.99 21.54 2.52
N ALA A 203 -4.87 22.18 2.15
CA ALA A 203 -4.28 23.28 2.92
C ALA A 203 -5.10 24.58 2.88
N ALA A 204 -6.15 24.62 2.07
CA ALA A 204 -7.08 25.74 1.93
C ALA A 204 -8.49 25.44 2.47
N ALA A 205 -8.81 24.19 2.77
CA ALA A 205 -10.08 23.79 3.38
C ALA A 205 -9.89 23.35 4.83
N ASP A 206 -10.97 23.38 5.62
CA ASP A 206 -10.99 22.87 6.99
C ASP A 206 -9.86 23.41 7.90
N VAL A 207 -9.50 24.68 7.75
CA VAL A 207 -8.42 25.32 8.53
C VAL A 207 -8.85 25.45 9.99
N LEU A 208 -8.12 24.80 10.89
CA LEU A 208 -8.33 24.85 12.33
C LEU A 208 -7.48 25.94 12.99
N TRP A 209 -6.30 26.20 12.42
CA TRP A 209 -5.39 27.23 12.88
C TRP A 209 -4.44 27.67 11.76
N GLU A 210 -4.10 28.95 11.74
CA GLU A 210 -3.06 29.53 10.88
C GLU A 210 -2.24 30.57 11.66
N PRO A 211 -0.98 30.83 11.27
CA PRO A 211 -0.15 31.82 11.95
C PRO A 211 -0.75 33.23 11.81
N PRO A 212 -0.60 34.11 12.82
CA PRO A 212 -1.17 35.47 12.79
C PRO A 212 -0.67 36.34 11.63
N ASP A 213 0.56 36.10 11.16
CA ASP A 213 1.31 36.97 10.25
C ASP A 213 1.89 36.17 9.05
N GLY A 214 1.01 35.60 8.23
CA GLY A 214 1.32 34.72 7.08
C GLY A 214 2.63 34.98 6.30
#